data_AF-A0A7J8H6B6-F1
#
_entry.id   AF-A0A7J8H6B6-F1
#
_cell.length_a   1.000
_cell.length_b   1.000
_cell.length_c   1.000
_cell.angle_alpha   90.00
_cell.angle_beta   90.00
_cell.angle_gamma   90.00
#
_symmetry.space_group_name_H-M   'P 1'
#
loop_
_entity.id
_entity.type
_entity.pdbx_description
1 polymer ?
#
loop_
_entity_poly.entity_id
_entity_poly.type
_entity_poly.pdbx_seq_one_letter_code
_entity_poly.pdbx_strand_id
1 'polypeptide(L)'
;MPNTFMAVAMDLGDRNSPFGSVHPRDKQTVAYRLHLGARAVAYGEKQLIFQGPLPEKIELLADKGLLNIRYSQQIQVQRQDDKIFEISCCDDHQCKWLPVPMNTFSTQSLALNISSCQGTLVAFRYAWTTWPCEYKQCPLYHPSSTLPAPPFTAFITNQMPGHHSKVAQ
;
A
#
# COMPACT_ATOMS: atom_id res chain seq x y z
N MET A 1 0.46 -13.98 -13.83
CA MET A 1 0.97 -15.37 -13.76
C MET A 1 -0.08 -16.25 -13.11
N PRO A 2 -0.53 -17.35 -13.74
CA PRO A 2 -1.46 -18.29 -13.10
C PRO A 2 -0.84 -18.96 -11.86
N ASN A 3 -1.66 -19.33 -10.88
CA ASN A 3 -1.27 -20.14 -9.70
C ASN A 3 -0.02 -19.62 -8.97
N THR A 4 0.13 -18.30 -8.89
CA THR A 4 1.27 -17.63 -8.25
C THR A 4 0.77 -16.71 -7.15
N PHE A 5 1.54 -16.59 -6.07
CA PHE A 5 1.28 -15.64 -4.98
C PHE A 5 2.58 -15.02 -4.48
N MET A 6 2.46 -13.93 -3.72
CA MET A 6 3.57 -13.26 -3.06
C MET A 6 3.27 -13.07 -1.58
N ALA A 7 4.32 -13.05 -0.76
CA ALA A 7 4.24 -12.65 0.64
C ALA A 7 4.90 -11.29 0.83
N VAL A 8 4.17 -10.35 1.40
CA VAL A 8 4.74 -9.05 1.78
C VAL A 8 5.65 -9.26 2.99
N ALA A 9 6.87 -8.72 2.93
CA ALA A 9 7.88 -8.88 3.99
C ALA A 9 8.61 -7.56 4.34
N MET A 10 8.20 -6.42 3.76
CA MET A 10 8.87 -5.14 3.95
C MET A 10 8.84 -4.62 5.39
N ASP A 11 7.85 -5.04 6.17
CA ASP A 11 7.69 -4.71 7.59
C ASP A 11 8.49 -5.64 8.52
N LEU A 12 9.31 -6.55 7.99
CA LEU A 12 10.07 -7.52 8.80
C LEU A 12 11.57 -7.17 8.90
N GLY A 13 11.96 -5.99 8.39
CA GLY A 13 13.33 -5.49 8.51
C GLY A 13 13.72 -5.25 9.98
N ASP A 14 14.95 -5.61 10.33
CA ASP A 14 15.55 -5.33 11.65
C ASP A 14 16.84 -4.52 11.48
N ARG A 15 16.79 -3.22 11.79
CA ARG A 15 17.97 -2.33 11.77
C ARG A 15 19.03 -2.74 12.79
N ASN A 16 18.62 -3.41 13.87
CA ASN A 16 19.46 -3.80 14.98
C ASN A 16 19.94 -5.25 14.86
N SER A 17 19.83 -5.84 13.67
CA SER A 17 20.34 -7.18 13.41
C SER A 17 21.85 -7.24 13.69
N PRO A 18 22.33 -8.15 14.55
CA PRO A 18 23.77 -8.30 14.82
C PRO A 18 24.55 -8.85 13.62
N PHE A 19 23.85 -9.29 12.57
CA PHE A 19 24.42 -9.84 11.33
C PHE A 19 24.35 -8.82 10.17
N GLY A 20 23.98 -7.57 10.43
CA GLY A 20 23.81 -6.53 9.41
C GLY A 20 22.39 -6.45 8.84
N SER A 21 22.10 -5.35 8.15
CA SER A 21 20.76 -4.94 7.72
C SER A 21 20.12 -5.81 6.62
N VAL A 22 20.92 -6.62 5.91
CA VAL A 22 20.46 -7.42 4.77
C VAL A 22 19.89 -8.80 5.14
N HIS A 23 19.98 -9.20 6.42
CA HIS A 23 19.50 -10.51 6.89
C HIS A 23 18.28 -10.34 7.80
N PRO A 24 17.04 -10.40 7.26
CA PRO A 24 15.84 -10.44 8.09
C PRO A 24 15.92 -11.61 9.08
N ARG A 25 15.72 -11.31 10.37
CA ARG A 25 15.75 -12.31 11.44
C ARG A 25 14.44 -13.08 11.52
N ASP A 26 13.32 -12.42 11.27
CA ASP A 26 11.99 -13.01 11.30
C ASP A 26 11.64 -13.76 10.01
N LYS A 27 12.44 -14.79 9.71
CA LYS A 27 12.20 -15.71 8.59
C LYS A 27 10.94 -16.54 8.78
N GLN A 28 10.54 -16.77 10.04
CA GLN A 28 9.35 -17.54 10.36
C GLN A 28 8.08 -16.82 9.90
N THR A 29 7.97 -15.51 10.11
CA THR A 29 6.82 -14.74 9.60
C THR A 29 6.80 -14.70 8.07
N VAL A 30 7.96 -14.59 7.40
CA VAL A 30 8.03 -14.72 5.93
C VAL A 30 7.48 -16.08 5.47
N ALA A 31 7.96 -17.16 6.06
CA ALA A 31 7.53 -18.53 5.74
C ALA A 31 6.03 -18.74 6.01
N TYR A 32 5.52 -18.20 7.12
CA TYR A 32 4.10 -18.26 7.46
C TYR A 32 3.23 -17.55 6.42
N ARG A 33 3.61 -16.33 5.99
CA ARG A 33 2.87 -15.58 4.97
C ARG A 33 2.88 -16.31 3.61
N LEU A 34 4.00 -16.93 3.24
CA LEU A 34 4.07 -17.79 2.04
C LEU A 34 3.19 -19.03 2.19
N HIS A 35 3.17 -19.66 3.36
CA HIS A 35 2.33 -20.82 3.65
C HIS A 35 0.84 -20.51 3.50
N LEU A 36 0.37 -19.33 3.94
CA LEU A 36 -1.01 -18.88 3.70
C LEU A 36 -1.33 -18.83 2.20
N GLY A 37 -0.42 -18.28 1.39
CA GLY A 37 -0.59 -18.25 -0.07
C GLY A 37 -0.63 -19.63 -0.69
N ALA A 38 0.22 -20.56 -0.24
CA ALA A 38 0.21 -21.93 -0.69
C ALA A 38 -1.13 -22.63 -0.39
N ARG A 39 -1.67 -22.45 0.82
CA ARG A 39 -3.00 -22.98 1.20
C ARG A 39 -4.12 -22.44 0.31
N ALA A 40 -4.14 -21.13 0.07
CA ALA A 40 -5.18 -20.51 -0.75
C ALA A 40 -5.08 -20.93 -2.23
N VAL A 41 -3.86 -20.94 -2.79
CA VAL A 41 -3.63 -21.12 -4.23
C VAL A 41 -3.49 -22.60 -4.62
N ALA A 42 -2.65 -23.36 -3.91
CA ALA A 42 -2.36 -24.75 -4.26
C ALA A 42 -3.40 -25.73 -3.67
N TYR A 43 -3.92 -25.44 -2.48
CA TYR A 43 -4.90 -26.29 -1.80
C TYR A 43 -6.35 -25.79 -1.93
N GLY A 44 -6.58 -24.66 -2.60
CA GLY A 44 -7.92 -24.18 -2.94
C GLY A 44 -8.74 -23.65 -1.76
N GLU A 45 -8.11 -23.23 -0.67
CA GLU A 45 -8.79 -22.66 0.49
C GLU A 45 -9.33 -21.24 0.20
N LYS A 46 -10.54 -21.16 -0.38
CA LYS A 46 -11.12 -19.91 -0.91
C LYS A 46 -11.41 -18.81 0.11
N GLN A 47 -11.60 -19.17 1.38
CA GLN A 47 -11.96 -18.21 2.44
C GLN A 47 -10.75 -17.78 3.28
N LEU A 48 -9.55 -18.28 2.94
CA LEU A 48 -8.32 -17.95 3.66
C LEU A 48 -7.79 -16.58 3.22
N ILE A 49 -7.62 -15.67 4.17
CA ILE A 49 -6.99 -14.37 3.92
C ILE A 49 -5.48 -14.58 3.86
N PHE A 50 -4.92 -14.53 2.65
CA PHE A 50 -3.47 -14.69 2.41
C PHE A 50 -2.80 -13.45 1.82
N GLN A 51 -3.58 -12.42 1.47
CA GLN A 51 -3.11 -11.14 0.97
C GLN A 51 -3.50 -10.04 1.96
N GLY A 52 -2.59 -9.07 2.14
CA GLY A 52 -2.91 -7.83 2.83
C GLY A 52 -3.70 -6.87 1.95
N PRO A 53 -4.23 -5.78 2.54
CA PRO A 53 -5.18 -4.91 1.86
C PRO A 53 -4.58 -4.22 0.64
N LEU A 54 -5.28 -4.33 -0.50
CA LEU A 54 -4.94 -3.65 -1.75
C LEU A 54 -5.99 -2.59 -2.08
N PRO A 55 -5.59 -1.46 -2.68
CA PRO A 55 -6.52 -0.49 -3.23
C PRO A 55 -7.43 -1.12 -4.29
N GLU A 56 -8.73 -0.85 -4.18
CA GLU A 56 -9.75 -1.23 -5.16
C GLU A 56 -10.16 -0.03 -6.01
N LYS A 57 -10.33 1.13 -5.40
CA LYS A 57 -10.76 2.35 -6.08
C LYS A 57 -10.01 3.57 -5.55
N ILE A 58 -9.65 4.46 -6.47
CA ILE A 58 -8.99 5.72 -6.15
C ILE A 58 -9.79 6.87 -6.76
N GLU A 59 -10.09 7.87 -5.96
CA GLU A 59 -10.90 9.02 -6.33
C GLU A 59 -10.17 10.31 -5.98
N LEU A 60 -9.90 11.14 -6.99
CA LEU A 60 -9.33 12.47 -6.80
C LEU A 60 -10.44 13.46 -6.48
N LEU A 61 -10.40 14.05 -5.28
CA LEU A 61 -11.31 15.09 -4.82
C LEU A 61 -10.55 16.43 -4.84
N ALA A 62 -10.31 16.94 -6.04
CA ALA A 62 -9.42 18.08 -6.28
C ALA A 62 -9.90 19.36 -5.56
N ASP A 63 -11.21 19.57 -5.50
CA ASP A 63 -11.87 20.67 -4.79
C ASP A 63 -11.57 20.69 -3.29
N LYS A 64 -11.29 19.51 -2.71
CA LYS A 64 -11.00 19.33 -1.29
C LYS A 64 -9.51 19.13 -1.00
N GLY A 65 -8.67 19.07 -2.03
CA GLY A 65 -7.26 18.71 -1.89
C GLY A 65 -7.08 17.30 -1.28
N LEU A 66 -7.97 16.35 -1.60
CA LEU A 66 -7.93 14.99 -1.07
C LEU A 66 -7.82 13.93 -2.18
N LEU A 67 -7.12 12.84 -1.86
CA LEU A 67 -7.14 11.61 -2.64
C LEU A 67 -7.76 10.51 -1.76
N ASN A 68 -8.94 10.02 -2.14
CA ASN A 68 -9.64 8.98 -1.41
C ASN A 68 -9.32 7.60 -2.00
N ILE A 69 -8.92 6.67 -1.14
CA ILE A 69 -8.53 5.31 -1.49
C ILE A 69 -9.50 4.36 -0.80
N ARG A 70 -10.21 3.55 -1.57
CA ARG A 70 -11.04 2.45 -1.07
C ARG A 70 -10.31 1.13 -1.26
N TYR A 71 -10.36 0.26 -0.26
CA TYR A 71 -9.71 -1.05 -0.26
C TYR A 71 -10.74 -2.16 -0.45
N SER A 72 -10.33 -3.24 -1.12
CA SER A 72 -11.17 -4.44 -1.33
C SER A 72 -11.37 -5.26 -0.05
N GLN A 73 -10.45 -5.10 0.91
CA GLN A 73 -10.48 -5.73 2.21
C GLN A 73 -10.62 -4.68 3.32
N GLN A 74 -10.93 -5.14 4.54
CA GLN A 74 -10.84 -4.24 5.68
C GLN A 74 -9.40 -3.81 5.92
N ILE A 75 -9.25 -2.57 6.36
CA ILE A 75 -7.97 -1.98 6.77
C ILE A 75 -8.02 -1.61 8.24
N GLN A 76 -6.86 -1.71 8.87
CA GLN A 76 -6.55 -1.12 10.15
C GLN A 76 -5.37 -0.17 9.95
N VAL A 77 -5.61 1.12 10.22
CA VAL A 77 -4.55 2.11 10.32
C VAL A 77 -3.95 2.01 11.73
N GLN A 78 -2.78 1.37 11.86
CA GLN A 78 -2.11 1.20 13.15
C GLN A 78 -1.49 2.50 13.66
N ARG A 79 -1.02 3.34 12.74
CA ARG A 79 -0.44 4.65 13.01
C ARG A 79 -0.68 5.58 11.82
N GLN A 80 -0.84 6.86 12.09
CA GLN A 80 -0.74 7.86 11.03
C GLN A 80 0.73 8.02 10.61
N ASP A 81 0.93 8.32 9.33
CA ASP A 81 2.24 8.53 8.73
C ASP A 81 2.15 9.65 7.69
N ASP A 82 3.22 10.42 7.57
CA ASP A 82 3.31 11.60 6.70
C ASP A 82 4.24 11.42 5.50
N LYS A 83 4.87 10.24 5.35
CA LYS A 83 5.95 9.99 4.39
C LYS A 83 5.81 8.72 3.58
N ILE A 84 5.07 7.73 4.07
CA ILE A 84 4.96 6.41 3.43
C ILE A 84 4.15 6.46 2.13
N PHE A 85 3.23 7.42 2.03
CA PHE A 85 2.52 7.73 0.81
C PHE A 85 3.21 8.87 0.10
N GLU A 86 3.39 8.71 -1.21
CA GLU A 86 3.96 9.73 -2.07
C GLU A 86 3.08 9.91 -3.30
N ILE A 87 2.90 11.16 -3.73
CA ILE A 87 2.20 11.52 -4.97
C ILE A 87 3.22 11.97 -6.01
N SER A 88 2.96 11.67 -7.28
CA SER A 88 3.69 12.25 -8.40
C SER A 88 2.98 13.52 -8.84
N CYS A 89 3.59 14.66 -8.53
CA CYS A 89 3.10 15.99 -8.88
C CYS A 89 3.94 16.54 -10.03
N CYS A 90 3.31 16.86 -11.16
CA CYS A 90 3.96 17.33 -12.38
C CYS A 90 3.63 18.79 -12.68
N ASP A 91 4.66 19.56 -13.01
CA ASP A 91 4.54 20.86 -13.67
C ASP A 91 4.84 20.72 -15.18
N ASP A 92 4.95 21.83 -15.90
CA ASP A 92 5.21 21.84 -17.36
C ASP A 92 6.59 21.24 -17.75
N HIS A 93 7.50 21.04 -16.79
CA HIS A 93 8.87 20.63 -17.05
C HIS A 93 9.23 19.27 -16.46
N GLN A 94 8.70 18.92 -15.28
CA GLN A 94 9.11 17.74 -14.53
C GLN A 94 8.03 17.23 -13.58
N CYS A 95 8.15 15.95 -13.22
CA CYS A 95 7.36 15.32 -12.17
C CYS A 95 8.24 15.04 -10.95
N LYS A 96 7.71 15.33 -9.75
CA LYS A 96 8.37 15.03 -8.47
C LYS A 96 7.49 14.14 -7.61
N TRP A 97 8.11 13.18 -6.94
CA TRP A 97 7.46 12.42 -5.86
C TRP A 97 7.50 13.23 -4.58
N LEU A 98 6.33 13.53 -4.03
CA LEU A 98 6.16 14.33 -2.81
C LEU A 98 5.47 13.47 -1.75
N PRO A 99 6.00 13.41 -0.51
CA PRO A 99 5.31 12.75 0.58
C PRO A 99 3.99 13.47 0.90
N VAL A 100 2.96 12.69 1.25
CA VAL A 100 1.63 13.23 1.60
C VAL A 100 1.12 12.62 2.89
N PRO A 101 0.55 13.43 3.80
CA PRO A 101 0.02 12.90 5.04
C PRO A 101 -1.31 12.19 4.86
N MET A 102 -1.47 11.12 5.64
CA MET A 102 -2.79 10.55 5.90
C MET A 102 -3.70 11.61 6.54
N ASN A 103 -4.97 11.62 6.15
CA ASN A 103 -5.97 12.51 6.71
C ASN A 103 -7.01 11.70 7.51
N THR A 104 -8.14 11.36 6.91
CA THR A 104 -9.20 10.57 7.55
C THR A 104 -9.17 9.13 7.07
N PHE A 105 -9.66 8.21 7.89
CA PHE A 105 -9.75 6.79 7.55
C PHE A 105 -10.96 6.13 8.20
N SER A 106 -11.37 5.01 7.62
CA SER A 106 -12.41 4.12 8.11
C SER A 106 -11.92 2.67 8.05
N THR A 107 -12.80 1.70 8.30
CA THR A 107 -12.49 0.27 8.17
C THR A 107 -12.22 -0.17 6.72
N GLN A 108 -12.50 0.64 5.70
CA GLN A 108 -12.29 0.29 4.28
C GLN A 108 -11.79 1.44 3.40
N SER A 109 -11.53 2.62 3.96
CA SER A 109 -11.08 3.78 3.20
C SER A 109 -10.01 4.59 3.92
N LEU A 110 -9.13 5.22 3.14
CA LEU A 110 -8.12 6.16 3.59
C LEU A 110 -8.11 7.37 2.66
N ALA A 111 -8.23 8.57 3.22
CA ALA A 111 -8.01 9.82 2.51
C ALA A 111 -6.60 10.34 2.77
N LEU A 112 -5.92 10.78 1.72
CA LEU A 112 -4.63 11.47 1.79
C LEU A 112 -4.84 12.96 1.52
N ASN A 113 -4.09 13.81 2.21
CA ASN A 113 -4.06 15.25 1.93
C ASN A 113 -3.00 15.54 0.87
N ILE A 114 -3.45 16.00 -0.30
CA ILE A 114 -2.62 16.23 -1.49
C ILE A 114 -2.44 17.72 -1.79
N SER A 115 -2.79 18.60 -0.84
CA SER A 115 -2.72 20.07 -0.98
C SER A 115 -1.29 20.59 -1.25
N SER A 116 -0.26 19.76 -1.01
CA SER A 116 1.13 20.07 -1.33
C SER A 116 1.42 20.07 -2.83
N CYS A 117 0.57 19.45 -3.66
CA CYS A 117 0.73 19.44 -5.11
C CYS A 117 0.02 20.64 -5.76
N GLN A 118 0.80 21.54 -6.34
CA GLN A 118 0.31 22.70 -7.08
C GLN A 118 0.20 22.44 -8.59
N GLY A 119 0.68 21.28 -9.06
CA GLY A 119 0.66 20.88 -10.46
C GLY A 119 -0.39 19.80 -10.75
N THR A 120 -0.18 19.06 -11.83
CA THR A 120 -1.01 17.91 -12.20
C THR A 120 -0.59 16.69 -11.39
N LEU A 121 -1.52 16.12 -10.63
CA LEU A 121 -1.31 14.87 -9.92
C LEU A 121 -1.52 13.68 -10.87
N VAL A 122 -0.45 12.94 -11.18
CA VAL A 122 -0.48 11.88 -12.23
C VAL A 122 -0.46 10.47 -11.66
N ALA A 123 0.06 10.29 -10.45
CA ALA A 123 0.17 9.00 -9.80
C ALA A 123 0.31 9.16 -8.29
N PHE A 124 0.12 8.07 -7.56
CA PHE A 124 0.54 7.97 -6.16
C PHE A 124 1.03 6.57 -5.85
N ARG A 125 1.77 6.43 -4.76
CA ARG A 125 2.42 5.19 -4.37
C ARG A 125 2.50 5.05 -2.85
N TYR A 126 2.64 3.81 -2.40
CA TYR A 126 2.75 3.45 -0.99
C TYR A 126 4.00 2.61 -0.75
N ALA A 127 4.74 2.92 0.31
CA ALA A 127 5.87 2.14 0.81
C ALA A 127 7.02 1.93 -0.21
N TRP A 128 7.38 2.99 -0.95
CA TRP A 128 8.43 2.95 -1.99
C TRP A 128 9.82 3.40 -1.54
N THR A 129 9.97 3.86 -0.30
CA THR A 129 11.29 4.17 0.25
C THR A 129 12.06 2.87 0.52
N THR A 130 13.39 2.97 0.63
CA THR A 130 14.25 1.81 0.91
C THR A 130 13.95 1.13 2.24
N TRP A 131 13.36 1.87 3.18
CA TRP A 131 12.93 1.39 4.49
C TRP A 131 11.59 2.05 4.85
N PRO A 132 10.46 1.47 4.41
CA PRO A 132 9.16 2.14 4.50
C PRO A 132 8.58 2.17 5.90
N CYS A 133 8.95 1.22 6.77
CA CYS A 133 8.48 1.17 8.15
C CYS A 133 9.41 0.32 9.02
N GLU A 134 9.32 0.49 10.33
CA GLU A 134 10.02 -0.37 11.30
C GLU A 134 9.34 -1.74 11.45
N TYR A 135 10.04 -2.68 12.10
CA TYR A 135 9.57 -4.05 12.33
C TYR A 135 8.14 -4.09 12.87
N LYS A 136 7.22 -4.66 12.07
CA LYS A 136 5.78 -4.79 12.29
C LYS A 136 5.07 -3.48 12.64
N GLN A 137 5.58 -2.36 12.15
CA GLN A 137 5.07 -1.01 12.41
C GLN A 137 4.70 -0.26 11.13
N CYS A 138 4.35 -1.00 10.06
CA CYS A 138 3.76 -0.36 8.89
C CYS A 138 2.39 0.27 9.22
N PRO A 139 1.98 1.35 8.58
CA PRO A 139 0.70 1.99 8.90
C PRO A 139 -0.54 1.16 8.58
N LEU A 140 -0.50 0.31 7.55
CA LEU A 140 -1.68 -0.36 7.00
C LEU A 140 -1.57 -1.88 7.08
N TYR A 141 -2.54 -2.47 7.77
CA TYR A 141 -2.66 -3.91 7.92
C TYR A 141 -4.11 -4.36 7.75
N HIS A 142 -4.31 -5.63 7.43
CA HIS A 142 -5.60 -6.27 7.60
C HIS A 142 -5.85 -6.54 9.11
N PRO A 143 -7.03 -6.20 9.67
CA PRO A 143 -7.27 -6.23 11.12
C PRO A 143 -7.15 -7.63 11.75
N SER A 144 -7.67 -8.68 11.09
CA SER A 144 -7.65 -10.04 11.66
C SER A 144 -6.43 -10.87 11.28
N SER A 145 -6.06 -10.92 9.99
CA SER A 145 -4.89 -11.69 9.53
C SER A 145 -3.54 -11.03 9.85
N THR A 146 -3.52 -9.75 10.23
CA THR A 146 -2.30 -8.96 10.50
C THR A 146 -1.32 -8.91 9.32
N LEU A 147 -1.81 -9.12 8.09
CA LEU A 147 -1.03 -9.00 6.87
C LEU A 147 -0.90 -7.52 6.47
N PRO A 148 0.33 -7.01 6.21
CA PRO A 148 0.54 -5.63 5.79
C PRO A 148 0.05 -5.40 4.36
N ALA A 149 -0.40 -4.18 4.06
CA ALA A 149 -0.60 -3.75 2.69
C ALA A 149 0.74 -3.84 1.91
N PRO A 150 0.77 -4.37 0.67
CA PRO A 150 1.99 -4.39 -0.15
C PRO A 150 2.35 -2.99 -0.66
N PRO A 151 3.61 -2.74 -1.07
CA PRO A 151 3.93 -1.58 -1.90
C PRO A 151 3.11 -1.60 -3.18
N PHE A 152 2.64 -0.43 -3.60
CA PHE A 152 1.94 -0.29 -4.87
C PHE A 152 2.18 1.08 -5.48
N THR A 153 1.93 1.19 -6.79
CA THR A 153 1.81 2.45 -7.51
C THR A 153 0.52 2.43 -8.29
N ALA A 154 -0.21 3.54 -8.28
CA ALA A 154 -1.42 3.70 -9.07
C ALA A 154 -1.38 5.02 -9.83
N PHE A 155 -1.77 4.95 -11.10
CA PHE A 155 -1.84 6.10 -11.99
C PHE A 155 -3.23 6.70 -11.95
N ILE A 156 -3.28 8.03 -11.90
CA ILE A 156 -4.52 8.80 -11.88
C ILE A 156 -4.86 9.13 -13.32
N THR A 157 -5.75 8.33 -13.90
CA THR A 157 -6.28 8.63 -15.23
C THR A 157 -7.28 9.77 -15.09
N ASN A 158 -7.13 10.83 -15.90
CA ASN A 158 -8.12 11.91 -16.02
C ASN A 158 -9.53 11.31 -16.07
N GLN A 159 -10.33 11.54 -15.03
CA GLN A 159 -11.72 11.15 -15.04
C GLN A 159 -12.48 12.10 -15.98
N MET A 160 -12.43 11.81 -17.28
CA MET A 160 -13.60 12.05 -18.12
C MET A 160 -14.72 11.18 -17.53
N PRO A 161 -15.94 11.71 -17.32
CA PRO A 161 -17.01 10.96 -16.68
C PRO A 161 -17.33 9.72 -17.55
N GLY A 162 -17.00 8.52 -17.05
CA GLY A 162 -17.43 7.26 -17.66
C GLY A 162 -16.43 6.11 -17.79
N HIS A 163 -15.19 6.17 -17.26
CA HIS A 163 -14.28 5.02 -17.40
C HIS A 163 -13.58 4.60 -16.10
N HIS A 164 -13.80 3.33 -15.72
CA HIS A 164 -13.24 2.67 -14.55
C HIS A 164 -11.78 2.28 -14.79
N SER A 165 -10.85 2.82 -14.01
CA SER A 165 -9.44 2.44 -14.04
C SER A 165 -9.27 1.02 -13.50
N LYS A 166 -8.60 0.16 -14.28
CA LYS A 166 -8.16 -1.16 -13.82
C LYS A 166 -6.83 -1.02 -13.07
N VAL A 167 -6.81 -1.45 -11.81
CA VAL A 167 -5.57 -1.69 -11.07
C VAL A 167 -4.89 -2.92 -11.67
N ALA A 168 -3.61 -2.83 -12.02
CA ALA A 168 -2.84 -3.96 -12.52
C ALA A 168 -2.70 -5.01 -11.40
N GLN A 169 -3.17 -6.23 -11.69
CA GLN A 169 -3.03 -7.44 -10.86
C GLN A 169 -1.63 -8.02 -10.92
#